data_AF-A0AAW1XIR6-F1
#
_entry.id   AF-A0AAW1XIR6-F1
#
_cell.length_a   1.000
_cell.length_b   1.000
_cell.length_c   1.000
_cell.angle_alpha   90.00
_cell.angle_beta   90.00
_cell.angle_gamma   90.00
#
_symmetry.space_group_name_H-M   'P 1'
#
loop_
_entity.id
_entity.type
_entity.pdbx_description
1 polymer ?
#
loop_
_entity_poly.entity_id
_entity_poly.type
_entity_poly.pdbx_seq_one_letter_code
_entity_poly.pdbx_strand_id
1 'polypeptide(L)'
;MANSQNGGAVQYGNLEPLADYPDARVLLVEEALPLIKKMPLKSSLTPNKLQKTWPIVESSLREYGVLCTLDLVEGNMTVSKTKGTQDEDIIFKAVDVLQLLSRSVPADWAIRILDCSSQYEIIKIGYQEGGFLRYIWDQTNCSIAVLLLRPFFDEQFLARRKLVISVLQGLLDLTGCGIFLKGNTIAVLGSLQGIKMITRIVGDCIAHDVPPAPRVRRLKKEDATEEGSED
;
A
#
# COMPACT_ATOMS: atom_id res chain seq x y z
N MET A 1 7.25 -21.74 -62.82
CA MET A 1 6.52 -21.82 -61.54
C MET A 1 6.52 -20.42 -60.93
N ALA A 2 5.32 -19.99 -60.51
CA ALA A 2 4.93 -18.76 -59.83
C ALA A 2 6.00 -18.13 -58.91
N ASN A 3 6.07 -16.82 -58.64
CA ASN A 3 5.13 -15.72 -58.92
C ASN A 3 5.84 -14.36 -58.78
N SER A 4 5.42 -13.39 -59.60
CA SER A 4 5.12 -11.97 -59.30
C SER A 4 6.16 -11.13 -58.53
N GLN A 5 6.93 -10.25 -59.17
CA GLN A 5 6.57 -8.91 -59.70
C GLN A 5 6.23 -7.85 -58.65
N ASN A 6 7.08 -6.79 -58.66
CA ASN A 6 6.81 -5.34 -58.65
C ASN A 6 5.91 -4.78 -57.53
N GLY A 7 6.32 -3.76 -56.79
CA GLY A 7 6.93 -2.52 -57.28
C GLY A 7 5.84 -1.44 -57.30
N GLY A 8 6.09 -0.30 -56.63
CA GLY A 8 5.19 0.85 -56.71
C GLY A 8 5.21 1.72 -55.47
N ALA A 9 6.04 2.76 -55.51
CA ALA A 9 5.90 3.92 -54.63
C ALA A 9 4.55 4.59 -54.91
N VAL A 10 3.86 5.00 -53.84
CA VAL A 10 2.64 5.81 -53.91
C VAL A 10 2.76 6.93 -52.89
N GLN A 11 2.83 8.17 -53.38
CA GLN A 11 2.64 9.37 -52.59
C GLN A 11 1.14 9.67 -52.43
N TYR A 12 0.71 9.95 -51.19
CA TYR A 12 -0.51 10.69 -50.80
C TYR A 12 -0.28 11.14 -49.35
N GLY A 13 -0.51 12.35 -48.88
CA GLY A 13 -0.99 13.63 -49.42
C GLY A 13 -1.03 14.59 -48.22
N ASN A 14 -0.80 15.88 -48.43
CA ASN A 14 -0.95 16.91 -47.39
C ASN A 14 -2.35 16.83 -46.78
N LEU A 15 -2.44 16.61 -45.47
CA LEU A 15 -3.65 16.91 -44.69
C LEU A 15 -3.27 17.93 -43.63
N GLU A 16 -3.80 19.14 -43.81
CA GLU A 16 -3.77 20.26 -42.88
C GLU A 16 -4.39 19.90 -41.51
N PRO A 17 -4.08 20.69 -40.46
CA PRO A 17 -4.07 20.22 -39.08
C PRO A 17 -5.47 20.23 -38.44
N LEU A 18 -5.77 19.19 -37.66
CA LEU A 18 -6.86 19.28 -36.68
C LEU A 18 -6.33 20.05 -35.46
N ALA A 19 -6.63 21.34 -35.44
CA ALA A 19 -6.52 22.19 -34.27
C ALA A 19 -7.42 21.63 -33.17
N ASP A 20 -6.84 21.12 -32.07
CA ASP A 20 -7.49 21.27 -30.75
C ASP A 20 -6.66 20.91 -29.49
N TYR A 21 -5.44 20.34 -29.53
CA TYR A 21 -4.65 20.15 -28.29
C TYR A 21 -3.12 20.18 -28.54
N PRO A 22 -2.38 21.23 -28.12
CA PRO A 22 -0.97 21.37 -28.48
C PRO A 22 0.06 20.62 -27.62
N ASP A 23 -0.25 19.95 -26.51
CA ASP A 23 0.82 19.39 -25.63
C ASP A 23 0.67 17.92 -25.17
N ALA A 24 -0.24 17.14 -25.74
CA ALA A 24 -0.28 15.69 -25.48
C ALA A 24 0.63 14.91 -26.44
N ARG A 25 1.96 15.04 -26.28
CA ARG A 25 2.91 14.08 -26.87
C ARG A 25 2.88 12.80 -26.04
N VAL A 26 1.99 11.88 -26.42
CA VAL A 26 2.15 10.46 -26.06
C VAL A 26 3.41 9.98 -26.76
N LEU A 27 4.52 9.96 -26.02
CA LEU A 27 5.76 9.37 -26.47
C LEU A 27 5.46 7.93 -26.90
N LEU A 28 5.87 7.62 -28.12
CA LEU A 28 5.83 6.29 -28.71
C LEU A 28 6.28 5.28 -27.66
N VAL A 29 5.39 4.32 -27.40
CA VAL A 29 5.63 3.16 -26.55
C VAL A 29 6.67 2.30 -27.26
N GLU A 30 7.94 2.67 -27.15
CA GLU A 30 9.05 1.81 -27.54
C GLU A 30 9.65 1.18 -26.28
N GLU A 31 9.30 -0.11 -26.15
CA GLU A 31 10.03 -1.15 -25.42
C GLU A 31 9.90 -1.19 -23.89
N ALA A 32 8.69 -1.43 -23.39
CA ALA A 32 8.50 -2.06 -22.07
C ALA A 32 8.88 -3.55 -22.14
N LEU A 33 9.85 -4.01 -21.34
CA LEU A 33 10.19 -5.43 -21.13
C LEU A 33 9.38 -6.01 -19.93
N PRO A 34 9.23 -7.34 -19.80
CA PRO A 34 7.95 -8.01 -19.52
C PRO A 34 7.61 -8.19 -18.02
N LEU A 35 8.15 -7.37 -17.13
CA LEU A 35 7.74 -7.39 -15.72
C LEU A 35 6.54 -6.46 -15.54
N ILE A 36 5.42 -6.89 -16.10
CA ILE A 36 4.12 -6.28 -15.89
C ILE A 36 3.51 -6.91 -14.64
N LYS A 37 3.32 -6.12 -13.59
CA LYS A 37 2.58 -6.55 -12.40
C LYS A 37 1.25 -5.82 -12.38
N LYS A 38 0.19 -6.60 -12.57
CA LYS A 38 -1.20 -6.15 -12.49
C LYS A 38 -1.74 -6.47 -11.10
N MET A 39 -2.25 -5.45 -10.42
CA MET A 39 -2.81 -5.56 -9.09
C MET A 39 -4.30 -5.18 -9.12
N PRO A 40 -5.22 -6.08 -8.72
CA PRO A 40 -6.64 -5.75 -8.66
C PRO A 40 -6.92 -4.75 -7.54
N LEU A 41 -7.81 -3.79 -7.81
CA LEU A 41 -8.35 -2.89 -6.80
C LEU A 41 -9.27 -3.68 -5.87
N LYS A 42 -9.04 -3.56 -4.57
CA LYS A 42 -10.00 -4.06 -3.58
C LYS A 42 -11.23 -3.15 -3.60
N SER A 43 -12.42 -3.76 -3.55
CA SER A 43 -13.74 -3.09 -3.58
C SER A 43 -13.95 -1.97 -2.55
N SER A 44 -13.07 -1.87 -1.55
CA SER A 44 -13.09 -0.86 -0.50
C SER A 44 -12.29 0.41 -0.85
N LEU A 45 -11.72 0.54 -2.06
CA LEU A 45 -11.06 1.76 -2.48
C LEU A 45 -12.09 2.78 -3.02
N THR A 46 -12.05 4.02 -2.51
CA THR A 46 -12.86 5.12 -3.06
C THR A 46 -12.21 5.64 -4.36
N PRO A 47 -12.75 5.34 -5.55
CA PRO A 47 -12.08 5.64 -6.82
C PRO A 47 -11.78 7.14 -7.00
N ASN A 48 -12.68 8.01 -6.51
CA ASN A 48 -12.54 9.46 -6.58
C ASN A 48 -11.33 10.03 -5.84
N LYS A 49 -10.85 9.36 -4.78
CA LYS A 49 -9.65 9.79 -4.05
C LYS A 49 -8.39 9.39 -4.81
N LEU A 50 -8.34 8.14 -5.30
CA LEU A 50 -7.18 7.63 -6.02
C LEU A 50 -6.95 8.39 -7.32
N GLN A 51 -8.01 8.68 -8.08
CA GLN A 51 -7.91 9.41 -9.34
C GLN A 51 -7.28 10.80 -9.18
N LYS A 52 -7.58 11.50 -8.07
CA LYS A 52 -7.02 12.83 -7.79
C LYS A 52 -5.54 12.79 -7.43
N THR A 53 -5.10 11.74 -6.72
CA THR A 53 -3.72 11.59 -6.27
C THR A 53 -2.85 10.81 -7.26
N TRP A 54 -3.44 10.16 -8.26
CA TRP A 54 -2.73 9.32 -9.23
C TRP A 54 -1.63 10.05 -10.01
N PRO A 55 -1.82 11.30 -10.47
CA PRO A 55 -0.77 12.02 -11.21
C PRO A 55 0.53 12.19 -10.39
N ILE A 56 0.42 12.33 -9.06
CA ILE A 56 1.57 12.47 -8.17
C ILE A 56 2.33 11.14 -8.08
N VAL A 57 1.61 10.02 -7.98
CA VAL A 57 2.20 8.67 -7.96
C VAL A 57 2.89 8.37 -9.29
N GLU A 58 2.26 8.71 -10.41
CA GLU A 58 2.81 8.50 -11.75
C GLU A 58 4.06 9.33 -11.99
N SER A 59 4.06 10.61 -11.63
CA SER A 59 5.25 11.46 -11.72
C SER A 59 6.40 10.88 -10.90
N SER A 60 6.12 10.48 -9.64
CA SER A 60 7.14 9.96 -8.73
C SER A 60 7.75 8.65 -9.24
N LEU A 61 6.93 7.71 -9.73
CA LEU A 61 7.43 6.43 -10.28
C LEU A 61 8.19 6.61 -11.59
N ARG A 62 7.80 7.60 -12.41
CA ARG A 62 8.45 7.92 -13.68
C ARG A 62 9.89 8.42 -13.48
N GLU A 63 10.16 9.14 -12.39
CA GLU A 63 11.53 9.59 -12.03
C GLU A 63 12.48 8.41 -11.82
N TYR A 64 11.99 7.27 -11.31
CA TYR A 64 12.78 6.04 -11.19
C TYR A 64 12.70 5.14 -12.43
N GLY A 65 12.11 5.62 -13.54
CA GLY A 65 11.98 4.86 -14.79
C GLY A 65 10.93 3.74 -14.73
N VAL A 66 9.93 3.84 -13.86
CA VAL A 66 8.79 2.92 -13.79
C VAL A 66 7.55 3.59 -14.36
N LEU A 67 6.89 2.92 -15.30
CA LEU A 67 5.59 3.34 -15.84
C LEU A 67 4.48 2.72 -15.00
N CYS A 68 3.46 3.49 -14.66
CA CYS A 68 2.27 2.98 -13.98
C CYS A 68 0.99 3.44 -14.69
N THR A 69 0.01 2.54 -14.77
CA THR A 69 -1.31 2.83 -15.34
C THR A 69 -2.42 2.46 -14.36
N LEU A 70 -3.47 3.28 -14.33
CA LEU A 70 -4.68 3.05 -13.53
C LEU A 70 -5.86 2.85 -14.47
N ASP A 71 -6.44 1.65 -14.43
CA ASP A 71 -7.68 1.33 -15.12
C ASP A 71 -8.82 1.31 -14.11
N LEU A 72 -9.71 2.31 -14.17
CA LEU A 72 -10.89 2.39 -13.31
C LEU A 72 -12.04 1.50 -13.79
N VAL A 73 -12.05 1.11 -15.07
CA VAL A 73 -13.11 0.28 -15.68
C VAL A 73 -12.90 -1.17 -15.29
N GLU A 74 -11.69 -1.68 -15.52
CA GLU A 74 -11.33 -3.02 -15.07
C GLU A 74 -11.01 -3.07 -13.57
N GLY A 75 -10.76 -1.92 -12.96
CA GLY A 75 -10.41 -1.81 -11.54
C GLY A 75 -9.02 -2.37 -11.23
N ASN A 76 -8.03 -2.04 -12.05
CA ASN A 76 -6.68 -2.61 -11.97
C ASN A 76 -5.61 -1.51 -11.98
N MET A 77 -4.54 -1.72 -11.23
CA MET A 77 -3.34 -0.90 -11.28
C MET A 77 -2.22 -1.73 -11.90
N THR A 78 -1.47 -1.18 -12.84
CA THR A 78 -0.39 -1.89 -13.53
C THR A 78 0.90 -1.12 -13.39
N VAL A 79 2.00 -1.82 -13.11
CA VAL A 79 3.35 -1.26 -13.17
C VAL A 79 4.20 -2.02 -14.18
N SER A 80 5.02 -1.27 -14.91
CA SER A 80 5.91 -1.76 -15.97
C SER A 80 7.25 -1.04 -15.87
N LYS A 81 8.34 -1.79 -16.03
CA LYS A 81 9.70 -1.25 -16.04
C LYS A 81 10.07 -0.73 -17.43
N THR A 82 10.83 0.36 -17.51
CA THR A 82 11.41 0.85 -18.78
C THR A 82 12.84 0.32 -18.97
N LYS A 83 13.34 0.28 -20.21
CA LYS A 83 14.73 -0.12 -20.49
C LYS A 83 15.80 0.80 -19.88
N GLY A 84 15.42 2.00 -19.41
CA GLY A 84 16.32 3.00 -18.84
C GLY A 84 16.51 2.93 -17.33
N THR A 85 15.85 2.00 -16.63
CA THR A 85 15.90 1.94 -15.16
C THR A 85 17.22 1.36 -14.65
N GLN A 86 17.94 2.10 -13.82
CA GLN A 86 19.23 1.68 -13.25
C GLN A 86 19.12 0.62 -12.14
N ASP A 87 18.03 0.65 -11.36
CA ASP A 87 17.79 -0.28 -10.25
C ASP A 87 16.96 -1.48 -10.73
N GLU A 88 17.43 -2.70 -10.47
CA GLU A 88 16.70 -3.91 -10.81
C GLU A 88 15.49 -4.17 -9.90
N ASP A 89 15.56 -3.72 -8.65
CA ASP A 89 14.59 -4.05 -7.60
C ASP A 89 13.49 -2.99 -7.42
N ILE A 90 13.59 -1.84 -8.10
CA ILE A 90 12.61 -0.76 -8.01
C ILE A 90 11.19 -1.20 -8.38
N ILE A 91 11.06 -2.21 -9.24
CA ILE A 91 9.75 -2.74 -9.62
C ILE A 91 9.04 -3.37 -8.42
N PHE A 92 9.77 -4.00 -7.48
CA PHE A 92 9.18 -4.55 -6.26
C PHE A 92 8.71 -3.43 -5.35
N LYS A 93 9.50 -2.37 -5.16
CA LYS A 93 9.09 -1.18 -4.41
C LYS A 93 7.86 -0.51 -5.03
N ALA A 94 7.79 -0.42 -6.36
CA ALA A 94 6.62 0.11 -7.05
C ALA A 94 5.37 -0.75 -6.80
N VAL A 95 5.50 -2.08 -6.82
CA VAL A 95 4.40 -2.99 -6.44
C VAL A 95 3.97 -2.75 -5.00
N ASP A 96 4.91 -2.50 -4.09
CA ASP A 96 4.62 -2.22 -2.69
C ASP A 96 3.84 -0.91 -2.51
N VAL A 97 4.18 0.14 -3.28
CA VAL A 97 3.40 1.39 -3.35
C VAL A 97 1.96 1.11 -3.77
N LEU A 98 1.75 0.36 -4.86
CA LEU A 98 0.41 -0.04 -5.32
C LEU A 98 -0.32 -0.85 -4.24
N GLN A 99 0.40 -1.73 -3.55
CA GLN A 99 -0.13 -2.56 -2.50
C GLN A 99 -0.63 -1.73 -1.31
N LEU A 100 0.03 -0.63 -0.98
CA LEU A 100 -0.37 0.29 0.09
C LEU A 100 -1.51 1.21 -0.32
N LEU A 101 -1.51 1.70 -1.57
CA LEU A 101 -2.65 2.45 -2.12
C LEU A 101 -3.94 1.62 -2.09
N SER A 102 -3.87 0.33 -2.40
CA SER A 102 -5.02 -0.59 -2.30
C SER A 102 -5.60 -0.68 -0.87
N ARG A 103 -4.76 -0.39 0.14
CA ARG A 103 -5.11 -0.37 1.58
C ARG A 103 -5.51 1.02 2.07
N SER A 104 -5.78 1.96 1.16
CA SER A 104 -6.13 3.36 1.47
C SER A 104 -5.05 4.11 2.25
N VAL A 105 -3.78 3.73 2.10
CA VAL A 105 -2.66 4.57 2.54
C VAL A 105 -2.60 5.80 1.61
N PRO A 106 -2.43 7.03 2.12
CA PRO A 106 -2.27 8.21 1.30
C PRO A 106 -1.05 8.10 0.37
N ALA A 107 -1.15 8.68 -0.83
CA ALA A 107 -0.09 8.64 -1.83
C ALA A 107 1.24 9.20 -1.28
N ASP A 108 1.20 10.30 -0.55
CA ASP A 108 2.39 10.95 0.02
C ASP A 108 3.15 10.04 0.98
N TRP A 109 2.45 9.16 1.69
CA TRP A 109 3.07 8.18 2.58
C TRP A 109 3.58 6.96 1.82
N ALA A 110 2.84 6.50 0.81
CA ALA A 110 3.24 5.35 0.00
C ALA A 110 4.49 5.64 -0.83
N ILE A 111 4.59 6.83 -1.42
CA ILE A 111 5.74 7.24 -2.27
C ILE A 111 7.06 7.25 -1.47
N ARG A 112 7.02 7.52 -0.16
CA ARG A 112 8.22 7.51 0.71
C ARG A 112 8.95 6.16 0.76
N ILE A 113 8.31 5.07 0.36
CA ILE A 113 8.95 3.74 0.31
C ILE A 113 9.91 3.60 -0.87
N LEU A 114 9.75 4.43 -1.90
CA LEU A 114 10.71 4.47 -3.01
C LEU A 114 12.08 4.90 -2.50
N ASP A 115 12.11 5.83 -1.54
CA ASP A 115 13.31 6.21 -0.80
C ASP A 115 13.65 5.12 0.23
N CYS A 116 14.80 4.46 0.09
CA CYS A 116 15.26 3.31 0.90
C CYS A 116 15.27 3.51 2.44
N SER A 117 14.96 4.71 2.92
CA SER A 117 14.93 5.07 4.35
C SER A 117 13.70 4.52 5.08
N SER A 118 12.59 4.33 4.38
CA SER A 118 11.30 3.99 5.01
C SER A 118 10.92 2.54 4.75
N GLN A 119 10.63 1.80 5.82
CA GLN A 119 10.09 0.45 5.73
C GLN A 119 8.58 0.47 5.95
N TYR A 120 7.92 -0.63 5.61
CA TYR A 120 6.50 -0.80 5.89
C TYR A 120 6.18 -2.22 6.33
N GLU A 121 5.11 -2.37 7.10
CA GLU A 121 4.57 -3.67 7.50
C GLU A 121 3.04 -3.64 7.42
N ILE A 122 2.47 -4.76 6.97
CA ILE A 122 1.02 -4.95 6.87
C ILE A 122 0.61 -5.94 7.96
N ILE A 123 0.02 -5.41 9.03
CA ILE A 123 -0.41 -6.17 10.20
C ILE A 123 -1.86 -6.60 10.00
N LYS A 124 -2.09 -7.91 10.01
CA LYS A 124 -3.43 -8.51 9.89
C LYS A 124 -4.00 -8.78 11.29
N ILE A 125 -5.06 -8.08 11.69
CA ILE A 125 -5.64 -8.20 13.04
C ILE A 125 -6.87 -9.13 13.10
N GLY A 126 -7.53 -9.40 11.97
CA GLY A 126 -8.73 -10.25 11.94
C GLY A 126 -8.46 -11.75 11.75
N TYR A 127 -9.52 -12.52 11.57
CA TYR A 127 -9.53 -13.98 11.35
C TYR A 127 -9.08 -14.45 9.95
N GLN A 128 -8.30 -13.62 9.25
CA GLN A 128 -7.79 -13.92 7.92
C GLN A 128 -6.47 -14.70 8.00
N GLU A 129 -6.05 -15.35 6.92
CA GLU A 129 -4.80 -16.08 6.87
C GLU A 129 -3.59 -15.18 7.19
N GLY A 130 -2.77 -15.61 8.16
CA GLY A 130 -1.68 -14.83 8.73
C GLY A 130 -2.11 -13.69 9.67
N GLY A 131 -3.36 -13.67 10.14
CA GLY A 131 -3.84 -12.71 11.13
C GLY A 131 -3.72 -13.21 12.57
N PHE A 132 -3.57 -12.29 13.53
CA PHE A 132 -3.38 -12.63 14.95
C PHE A 132 -4.49 -13.53 15.52
N LEU A 133 -5.75 -13.28 15.15
CA LEU A 133 -6.88 -14.07 15.64
C LEU A 133 -7.04 -15.43 14.96
N ARG A 134 -6.37 -15.67 13.83
CA ARG A 134 -6.34 -17.00 13.18
C ARG A 134 -5.50 -17.99 14.00
N TYR A 135 -4.45 -17.52 14.67
CA TYR A 135 -3.58 -18.37 15.50
C TYR A 135 -4.32 -18.98 16.70
N ILE A 136 -5.25 -18.21 17.28
CA ILE A 136 -6.14 -18.68 18.35
C ILE A 136 -7.17 -19.68 17.79
N TRP A 137 -7.62 -19.46 16.56
CA TRP A 137 -8.65 -20.26 15.88
C TRP A 137 -8.21 -21.70 15.58
N ASP A 138 -6.95 -21.90 15.20
CA ASP A 138 -6.43 -23.21 14.75
C ASP A 138 -6.29 -24.22 15.91
N GLN A 139 -6.19 -23.75 17.17
CA GLN A 139 -6.14 -24.62 18.34
C GLN A 139 -7.52 -25.07 18.85
N THR A 140 -8.61 -24.40 18.45
CA THR A 140 -9.98 -24.76 18.83
C THR A 140 -10.70 -25.47 17.68
N ASN A 141 -10.32 -26.73 17.43
CA ASN A 141 -11.00 -27.63 16.48
C ASN A 141 -12.39 -28.06 17.02
N CYS A 142 -13.38 -27.16 17.00
CA CYS A 142 -14.78 -27.50 17.28
C CYS A 142 -15.71 -26.75 16.33
N SER A 143 -16.05 -27.39 15.20
CA SER A 143 -16.85 -26.86 14.10
C SER A 143 -18.24 -26.32 14.48
N ILE A 144 -18.76 -26.62 15.68
CA ILE A 144 -20.05 -26.10 16.19
C ILE A 144 -19.88 -24.94 17.18
N ALA A 145 -18.88 -24.99 18.08
CA ALA A 145 -18.62 -23.91 19.04
C ALA A 145 -18.20 -22.61 18.32
N VAL A 146 -17.50 -22.76 17.20
CA VAL A 146 -17.04 -21.69 16.32
C VAL A 146 -18.17 -20.82 15.78
N LEU A 147 -19.30 -21.40 15.34
CA LEU A 147 -20.42 -20.63 14.79
C LEU A 147 -21.25 -19.97 15.90
N LEU A 148 -21.42 -20.65 17.03
CA LEU A 148 -22.23 -20.18 18.15
C LEU A 148 -21.54 -19.11 19.00
N LEU A 149 -20.20 -19.19 19.14
CA LEU A 149 -19.40 -18.23 19.89
C LEU A 149 -18.85 -17.09 19.02
N ARG A 150 -18.98 -17.18 17.69
CA ARG A 150 -18.57 -16.12 16.76
C ARG A 150 -19.07 -14.73 17.15
N PRO A 151 -20.36 -14.52 17.51
CA PRO A 151 -20.85 -13.20 17.88
C PRO A 151 -20.12 -12.63 19.10
N PHE A 152 -19.85 -13.49 20.09
CA PHE A 152 -19.14 -13.12 21.32
C PHE A 152 -17.67 -12.77 21.05
N PHE A 153 -16.99 -13.56 20.22
CA PHE A 153 -15.61 -13.27 19.81
C PHE A 153 -15.50 -12.02 18.93
N ASP A 154 -16.49 -11.76 18.08
CA ASP A 154 -16.55 -10.54 17.26
C ASP A 154 -16.78 -9.30 18.13
N GLU A 155 -17.62 -9.37 19.18
CA GLU A 155 -17.79 -8.28 20.14
C GLU A 155 -16.49 -7.95 20.90
N GLN A 156 -15.78 -8.98 21.38
CA GLN A 156 -14.48 -8.77 22.01
C GLN A 156 -13.45 -8.18 21.05
N PHE A 157 -13.39 -8.68 19.81
CA PHE A 157 -12.51 -8.12 18.79
C PHE A 157 -12.84 -6.65 18.50
N LEU A 158 -14.13 -6.30 18.39
CA LEU A 158 -14.57 -4.92 18.20
C LEU A 158 -14.20 -4.04 19.39
N ALA A 159 -14.33 -4.54 20.63
CA ALA A 159 -13.90 -3.83 21.82
C ALA A 159 -12.38 -3.57 21.83
N ARG A 160 -11.56 -4.60 21.56
CA ARG A 160 -10.09 -4.48 21.46
C ARG A 160 -9.68 -3.56 20.33
N ARG A 161 -10.33 -3.65 19.17
CA ARG A 161 -10.08 -2.76 18.03
C ARG A 161 -10.35 -1.30 18.39
N LYS A 162 -11.41 -1.00 19.15
CA LYS A 162 -11.67 0.35 19.65
C LYS A 162 -10.54 0.86 20.55
N LEU A 163 -9.94 0.00 21.37
CA LEU A 163 -8.76 0.36 22.19
C LEU A 163 -7.53 0.64 21.33
N VAL A 164 -7.30 -0.13 20.28
CA VAL A 164 -6.18 0.15 19.34
C VAL A 164 -6.40 1.51 18.68
N ILE A 165 -7.61 1.78 18.19
CA ILE A 165 -7.97 3.05 17.54
C ILE A 165 -7.70 4.25 18.45
N SER A 166 -8.03 4.16 19.74
CA SER A 166 -7.81 5.27 20.68
C SER A 166 -6.34 5.57 20.95
N VAL A 167 -5.45 4.59 20.72
CA VAL A 167 -4.02 4.69 21.00
C VAL A 167 -3.19 5.00 19.74
N LEU A 168 -3.77 4.93 18.54
CA LEU A 168 -3.07 5.18 17.27
C LEU A 168 -2.35 6.54 17.24
N GLN A 169 -3.03 7.61 17.67
CA GLN A 169 -2.42 8.93 17.71
C GLN A 169 -1.21 8.96 18.65
N GLY A 170 -1.32 8.31 19.82
CA GLY A 170 -0.22 8.25 20.77
C GLY A 170 1.00 7.47 20.25
N LEU A 171 0.78 6.42 19.45
CA LEU A 171 1.85 5.66 18.82
C LEU A 171 2.52 6.44 17.66
N LEU A 172 1.74 7.21 16.90
CA LEU A 172 2.25 8.10 15.87
C LEU A 172 3.20 9.14 16.48
N ASP A 173 2.79 9.79 17.57
CA ASP A 173 3.64 10.80 18.24
C ASP A 173 4.94 10.18 18.80
N LEU A 174 4.86 8.95 19.33
CA LEU A 174 6.00 8.27 19.96
C LEU A 174 7.03 7.76 18.94
N THR A 175 6.56 7.23 17.81
CA THR A 175 7.43 6.50 16.86
C THR A 175 7.71 7.29 15.59
N GLY A 176 6.94 8.34 15.30
CA GLY A 176 6.96 9.03 14.00
C GLY A 176 6.48 8.16 12.82
N CYS A 177 6.00 6.95 13.08
CA CYS A 177 5.54 6.03 12.03
C CYS A 177 4.09 6.33 11.61
N GLY A 178 3.84 6.40 10.31
CA GLY A 178 2.49 6.53 9.75
C GLY A 178 1.70 5.24 9.93
N ILE A 179 0.56 5.30 10.65
CA ILE A 179 -0.30 4.14 10.92
C ILE A 179 -1.66 4.33 10.24
N PHE A 180 -2.07 3.38 9.41
CA PHE A 180 -3.29 3.43 8.62
C PHE A 180 -4.14 2.17 8.85
N LEU A 181 -5.32 2.34 9.43
CA LEU A 181 -6.27 1.25 9.69
C LEU A 181 -7.32 1.16 8.56
N LYS A 182 -7.40 0.02 7.87
CA LYS A 182 -8.47 -0.28 6.91
C LYS A 182 -9.05 -1.67 7.16
N GLY A 183 -10.31 -1.71 7.56
CA GLY A 183 -10.99 -2.97 7.89
C GLY A 183 -10.26 -3.72 9.01
N ASN A 184 -9.81 -4.94 8.72
CA ASN A 184 -9.10 -5.83 9.66
C ASN A 184 -7.58 -5.88 9.40
N THR A 185 -7.04 -4.86 8.74
CA THR A 185 -5.62 -4.74 8.42
C THR A 185 -5.11 -3.35 8.81
N ILE A 186 -3.92 -3.28 9.37
CA ILE A 186 -3.21 -2.06 9.71
C ILE A 186 -1.97 -2.00 8.81
N ALA A 187 -1.76 -0.89 8.10
CA ALA A 187 -0.51 -0.62 7.41
C ALA A 187 0.31 0.35 8.27
N VAL A 188 1.55 0.00 8.56
CA VAL A 188 2.48 0.83 9.33
C VAL A 188 3.66 1.17 8.41
N LEU A 189 4.05 2.43 8.34
CA LEU A 189 5.16 2.93 7.53
C LEU A 189 6.10 3.75 8.40
N GLY A 190 7.40 3.54 8.30
CA GLY A 190 8.40 4.34 9.02
C GLY A 190 9.65 3.54 9.38
N SER A 191 10.20 3.83 10.57
CA SER A 191 11.42 3.18 11.06
C SER A 191 11.16 1.72 11.44
N LEU A 192 12.12 0.83 11.20
CA LEU A 192 11.99 -0.58 11.54
C LEU A 192 11.77 -0.81 13.05
N GLN A 193 12.41 0.01 13.89
CA GLN A 193 12.24 -0.06 15.35
C GLN A 193 10.82 0.34 15.76
N GLY A 194 10.29 1.44 15.22
CA GLY A 194 8.93 1.89 15.48
C GLY A 194 7.90 0.88 14.97
N ILE A 195 8.09 0.33 13.77
CA ILE A 195 7.24 -0.72 13.20
C ILE A 195 7.19 -1.94 14.13
N LYS A 196 8.34 -2.48 14.52
CA LYS A 196 8.40 -3.65 15.43
C LYS A 196 7.72 -3.38 16.77
N MET A 197 7.90 -2.17 17.32
CA MET A 197 7.24 -1.77 18.56
C MET A 197 5.72 -1.74 18.41
N ILE A 198 5.21 -1.11 17.34
CA ILE A 198 3.78 -1.04 17.04
C ILE A 198 3.21 -2.44 16.83
N THR A 199 3.87 -3.28 16.03
CA THR A 199 3.45 -4.66 15.76
C THR A 199 3.34 -5.46 17.06
N ARG A 200 4.29 -5.29 17.98
CA ARG A 200 4.24 -5.93 19.30
C ARG A 200 3.07 -5.43 20.15
N ILE A 201 2.86 -4.11 20.26
CA ILE A 201 1.78 -3.52 21.06
C ILE A 201 0.40 -3.93 20.52
N VAL A 202 0.23 -3.91 19.19
CA VAL A 202 -1.00 -4.33 18.53
C VAL A 202 -1.24 -5.83 18.72
N GLY A 203 -0.19 -6.65 18.57
CA GLY A 203 -0.24 -8.09 18.82
C GLY A 203 -0.67 -8.41 20.24
N ASP A 204 -0.03 -7.77 21.24
CA ASP A 204 -0.36 -7.93 22.67
C ASP A 204 -1.81 -7.54 22.97
N CYS A 205 -2.31 -6.46 22.35
CA CYS A 205 -3.70 -6.03 22.55
C CYS A 205 -4.73 -6.98 21.93
N ILE A 206 -4.49 -7.45 20.70
CA ILE A 206 -5.47 -8.26 19.96
C ILE A 206 -5.46 -9.71 20.46
N ALA A 207 -4.28 -10.30 20.66
CA ALA A 207 -4.11 -11.71 21.00
C ALA A 207 -4.17 -11.98 22.51
N HIS A 208 -3.62 -11.09 23.34
CA HIS A 208 -3.46 -11.32 24.78
C HIS A 208 -4.37 -10.45 25.66
N ASP A 209 -5.28 -9.68 25.07
CA ASP A 209 -6.24 -8.82 25.78
C ASP A 209 -5.58 -7.79 26.71
N VAL A 210 -4.36 -7.36 26.38
CA VAL A 210 -3.61 -6.37 27.16
C VAL A 210 -3.96 -4.96 26.65
N PRO A 211 -4.56 -4.07 27.47
CA PRO A 211 -4.85 -2.71 27.03
C PRO A 211 -3.56 -1.95 26.65
N PRO A 212 -3.49 -1.31 25.47
CA PRO A 212 -2.27 -0.64 25.02
C PRO A 212 -2.05 0.72 25.69
N ALA A 213 -3.11 1.37 26.19
CA ALA A 213 -3.05 2.73 26.72
C ALA A 213 -2.09 2.92 27.93
N PRO A 214 -2.06 2.04 28.95
CA PRO A 214 -1.11 2.15 30.05
C PRO A 214 0.34 2.04 29.57
N ARG A 215 0.61 1.18 28.58
CA ARG A 215 1.95 0.97 28.04
C ARG A 215 2.43 2.19 27.25
N VAL A 216 1.59 2.74 26.38
CA VAL A 216 1.93 3.96 25.61
C VAL A 216 2.11 5.17 26.52
N ARG A 217 1.32 5.30 27.59
CA ARG A 217 1.50 6.38 28.57
C ARG A 217 2.83 6.30 29.33
N ARG A 218 3.33 5.09 29.60
CA ARG A 218 4.64 4.88 30.23
C ARG A 218 5.76 5.30 29.29
N LEU A 219 5.72 4.80 28.05
CA LEU A 219 6.71 5.14 27.03
C LEU A 219 6.78 6.65 26.78
N LYS A 220 5.62 7.32 26.63
CA LYS A 220 5.57 8.79 26.48
C LYS A 220 6.19 9.56 27.66
N LYS A 221 6.17 8.99 28.87
CA LYS A 221 6.76 9.62 30.05
C LYS A 221 8.28 9.43 30.09
N GLU A 222 8.76 8.28 29.65
CA GLU A 222 10.19 7.97 29.56
C GLU A 222 10.86 8.92 28.57
N ASP A 223 10.29 9.09 27.37
CA ASP A 223 10.80 10.02 26.35
C ASP A 223 10.89 11.47 26.88
N ALA A 224 9.86 11.94 27.59
CA ALA A 224 9.82 13.29 28.16
C ALA A 224 10.80 13.51 29.32
N THR A 225 11.35 12.44 29.91
CA THR A 225 12.33 12.54 31.01
C THR A 225 13.75 12.63 30.48
N GLU A 226 14.03 12.07 29.30
CA GLU A 226 15.35 12.11 28.68
C GLU A 226 15.68 13.52 28.12
N GLU A 227 14.68 14.22 27.57
CA GLU A 227 14.83 15.60 27.05
C GLU A 227 15.11 16.65 28.15
N GLY A 228 14.91 16.32 29.43
CA GLY A 228 15.13 17.22 30.57
C GLY A 228 16.51 17.12 31.24
N SER A 229 17.47 16.40 30.64
CA SER A 229 18.77 16.10 31.26
C SER A 229 19.99 16.59 30.49
N GLU A 230 19.81 17.39 29.44
CA GLU A 230 20.88 17.96 28.61
C GLU A 230 21.18 19.46 28.90
N ASP A 231 20.75 20.00 30.05
CA ASP A 231 21.06 21.37 30.49
C ASP A 231 22.08 21.43 31.64
#